data_AF-A0A0M5MEM9-F1
#
_entry.id   AF-A0A0M5MEM9-F1
#
_cell.length_a   1.000
_cell.length_b   1.000
_cell.length_c   1.000
_cell.angle_alpha   90.00
_cell.angle_beta   90.00
_cell.angle_gamma   90.00
#
_symmetry.space_group_name_H-M   'P 1'
#
loop_
_entity.id
_entity.type
_entity.pdbx_description
1 polymer ?
#
loop_
_entity_poly.entity_id
_entity_poly.type
_entity_poly.pdbx_seq_one_letter_code
_entity_poly.pdbx_strand_id
1 'polypeptide(L)' 'MRAYRVKQVTREVKQKLKYDLKDYCEMRGLSLSSLYKGFVSQRARKILEKDGIKVA' A
#
# COMPACT_ATOMS: atom_id res chain seq x y z
N MET A 1 5.23 -16.21 4.94
CA MET A 1 5.10 -15.54 3.63
C MET A 1 4.37 -14.17 3.70
N ARG A 2 4.64 -13.28 4.69
CA ARG A 2 3.91 -11.98 4.82
C ARG A 2 4.73 -10.74 4.45
N ALA A 3 6.06 -10.76 4.62
CA ALA A 3 6.91 -9.60 4.32
C ALA A 3 7.06 -9.27 2.82
N TYR A 4 6.88 -10.26 1.94
CA TYR A 4 7.07 -10.10 0.49
C TYR A 4 6.02 -9.15 -0.13
N ARG A 5 4.76 -9.29 0.31
CA ARG A 5 3.61 -8.52 -0.16
C ARG A 5 3.73 -7.03 0.18
N VAL A 6 4.29 -6.73 1.34
CA VAL A 6 4.55 -5.36 1.79
C VAL A 6 5.60 -4.68 0.93
N LYS A 7 6.74 -5.36 0.71
CA LYS A 7 7.81 -4.84 -0.14
C LYS A 7 7.31 -4.56 -1.55
N GLN A 8 6.40 -5.38 -2.06
CA GLN A 8 5.77 -5.15 -3.36
C GLN A 8 4.92 -3.86 -3.35
N VAL A 9 3.99 -3.69 -2.40
CA VAL A 9 3.15 -2.49 -2.31
C VAL A 9 4.00 -1.23 -2.11
N THR A 10 4.98 -1.26 -1.21
CA THR A 10 5.91 -0.13 -1.00
C THR A 10 6.62 0.24 -2.30
N ARG A 11 7.12 -0.76 -3.05
CA ARG A 11 7.84 -0.53 -4.29
C ARG A 11 6.93 0.01 -5.40
N GLU A 12 5.71 -0.53 -5.52
CA GLU A 12 4.73 -0.06 -6.49
C GLU A 12 4.26 1.37 -6.19
N VAL A 13 3.97 1.70 -4.93
CA VAL A 13 3.65 3.07 -4.51
C VAL A 13 4.78 4.03 -4.89
N LYS A 14 6.02 3.68 -4.55
CA LYS A 14 7.20 4.51 -4.85
C LYS A 14 7.44 4.68 -6.35
N GLN A 15 7.27 3.62 -7.15
CA GLN A 15 7.47 3.69 -8.60
C GLN A 15 6.37 4.44 -9.31
N LYS A 16 5.09 4.21 -8.96
CA LYS A 16 3.94 4.81 -9.65
C LYS A 16 3.62 6.21 -9.19
N LEU A 17 3.58 6.41 -7.88
CA LEU A 17 3.10 7.64 -7.28
C LEU A 17 4.24 8.58 -6.87
N LYS A 18 5.50 8.11 -6.92
CA LYS A 18 6.70 8.85 -6.47
C LYS A 18 6.62 9.35 -5.02
N TYR A 19 5.68 8.81 -4.24
CA TYR A 19 5.56 9.05 -2.80
C TYR A 19 6.16 7.90 -2.03
N ASP A 20 6.64 8.16 -0.83
CA ASP A 20 6.92 7.08 0.11
C ASP A 20 5.62 6.51 0.66
N LEU A 21 5.66 5.22 1.04
CA LEU A 21 4.46 4.52 1.52
C LEU A 21 3.86 5.19 2.75
N LYS A 22 4.69 5.83 3.60
CA LYS A 22 4.24 6.58 4.77
C LYS A 22 3.35 7.76 4.36
N ASP A 23 3.85 8.64 3.51
CA ASP A 23 3.11 9.82 3.06
C ASP A 23 1.85 9.41 2.30
N TYR A 24 1.95 8.38 1.47
CA TYR A 24 0.78 7.81 0.79
C TYR A 24 -0.30 7.34 1.77
N CYS A 25 0.10 6.66 2.84
CA CYS A 25 -0.83 6.22 3.87
C CYS A 25 -1.46 7.40 4.60
N GLU A 26 -0.70 8.43 4.95
CA GLU A 26 -1.21 9.64 5.60
C GLU A 26 -2.19 10.39 4.70
N MET A 27 -1.84 10.59 3.42
CA MET A 27 -2.71 11.25 2.43
C MET A 27 -4.02 10.49 2.15
N ARG A 28 -3.98 9.16 2.19
CA ARG A 28 -5.14 8.30 1.89
C ARG A 28 -5.90 7.84 3.15
N GLY A 29 -5.44 8.21 4.35
CA GLY A 29 -6.01 7.77 5.62
C GLY A 29 -5.89 6.25 5.83
N LEU A 30 -4.78 5.65 5.40
CA LEU A 30 -4.47 4.23 5.55
C LEU A 30 -3.55 4.00 6.75
N SER A 31 -3.70 2.84 7.38
CA SER A 31 -2.78 2.42 8.43
C SER A 31 -1.52 1.80 7.82
N LEU A 32 -0.40 2.50 7.96
CA LEU A 32 0.92 2.04 7.55
C LEU A 32 1.26 0.69 8.19
N SER A 33 0.99 0.53 9.49
CA SER A 33 1.30 -0.69 10.24
C SER A 33 0.42 -1.86 9.85
N SER A 34 -0.84 -1.63 9.46
CA SER A 34 -1.70 -2.67 8.87
C SER A 34 -1.13 -3.15 7.53
N LEU A 35 -0.73 -2.21 6.66
CA LEU A 35 -0.09 -2.52 5.38
C LEU A 35 1.23 -3.28 5.56
N TYR A 36 2.09 -2.89 6.51
CA TYR A 36 3.32 -3.61 6.86
C TYR A 36 3.10 -5.02 7.44
N LYS A 37 1.91 -5.30 7.96
CA LYS A 37 1.55 -6.66 8.41
C LYS A 37 0.91 -7.49 7.29
N GLY A 38 0.79 -6.93 6.08
CA GLY A 38 0.09 -7.52 4.95
C GLY A 38 -1.43 -7.51 5.12
N PHE A 39 -1.95 -6.73 6.08
CA PHE A 39 -3.37 -6.57 6.31
C PHE A 39 -3.90 -5.40 5.48
N VAL A 40 -4.52 -5.74 4.37
CA VAL A 40 -5.13 -4.78 3.44
C VAL A 40 -6.63 -4.87 3.65
N SER A 41 -7.21 -3.86 4.29
CA SER A 41 -8.67 -3.78 4.42
C SER A 41 -9.31 -3.61 3.04
N GLN A 42 -10.60 -3.95 2.90
CA GLN A 42 -11.32 -3.75 1.63
C GLN A 42 -11.23 -2.29 1.13
N ARG A 43 -11.23 -1.32 2.05
CA ARG A 43 -11.02 0.10 1.74
C ARG A 43 -9.63 0.36 1.17
N ALA A 44 -8.60 -0.14 1.84
CA ALA A 44 -7.22 -0.01 1.37
C ALA A 44 -7.03 -0.65 0.00
N ARG A 45 -7.63 -1.83 -0.22
CA ARG A 45 -7.60 -2.53 -1.52
C ARG A 45 -8.22 -1.69 -2.63
N LYS A 46 -9.41 -1.13 -2.42
CA LYS A 46 -10.06 -0.24 -3.40
C LYS A 46 -9.22 0.99 -3.72
N ILE A 47 -8.59 1.59 -2.71
CA ILE A 47 -7.73 2.77 -2.90
C ILE A 47 -6.47 2.40 -3.70
N LEU A 48 -5.80 1.32 -3.32
CA LEU A 48 -4.62 0.81 -4.02
C LEU A 48 -4.95 0.44 -5.48
N GLU A 49 -6.05 -0.28 -5.71
CA GLU A 49 -6.51 -0.63 -7.07
C GLU A 49 -6.85 0.61 -7.90
N LYS A 50 -7.49 1.63 -7.30
CA LYS A 50 -7.80 2.90 -7.97
C LYS A 50 -6.54 3.68 -8.33
N ASP A 51 -5.51 3.63 -7.47
CA ASP A 51 -4.20 4.21 -7.72
C ASP A 51 -3.30 3.28 -8.59
N GLY A 52 -3.86 2.15 -9.08
CA GLY A 52 -3.21 1.22 -10.00
C GLY A 52 -2.14 0.31 -9.38
N ILE A 53 -2.13 0.18 -8.05
CA ILE A 53 -1.19 -0.65 -7.29
C ILE A 53 -1.79 -2.04 -7.11
N LYS A 54 -1.09 -3.09 -7.55
CA LYS A 54 -1.60 -4.46 -7.43
C LYS A 54 -1.34 -5.03 -6.03
N VAL A 55 -2.42 -5.39 -5.36
CA VAL A 55 -2.39 -6.08 -4.06
C VAL A 55 -2.84 -7.53 -4.27
N ALA A 56 -1.88 -8.43 -4.48
CA ALA A 56 -2.08 -9.88 -4.58
C ALA A 56 -2.16 -10.53 -3.20
#